data_AF-A0AAD5SRV0-F1
#
_entry.id   AF-A0AAD5SRV0-F1
#
_cell.length_a   1.000
_cell.length_b   1.000
_cell.length_c   1.000
_cell.angle_alpha   90.00
_cell.angle_beta   90.00
_cell.angle_gamma   90.00
#
_symmetry.space_group_name_H-M   'P 1'
#
loop_
_entity.id
_entity.type
_entity.pdbx_description
1 polymer ?
#
loop_
_entity_poly.entity_id
_entity_poly.type
_entity_poly.pdbx_seq_one_letter_code
_entity_poly.pdbx_strand_id
1 'polypeptide(L)'
;MSPASATTQYKPQTPTFVPVPSANPFTPTPTTIETIENKIRAHIFAKRIRLVDLFADFDKLRSGFVSAPQFRRCLGGAMERGVVSAPLTETEYATLADFYRGTNIDTNDRIKWIDFVDSIDK
;
A
#
# COMPACT_ATOMS: atom_id res chain seq x y z
N MET A 1 -36.14 -54.46 -48.07
CA MET A 1 -36.96 -53.37 -47.51
C MET A 1 -36.48 -53.10 -46.08
N SER A 2 -35.73 -52.01 -45.87
CA SER A 2 -35.38 -51.44 -44.56
C SER A 2 -35.05 -49.94 -44.74
N PRO A 3 -35.41 -49.04 -43.79
CA PRO A 3 -35.38 -47.59 -43.99
C PRO A 3 -34.22 -46.84 -43.30
N ALA A 4 -34.23 -45.52 -43.56
CA ALA A 4 -33.34 -44.40 -43.22
C ALA A 4 -32.60 -44.36 -41.87
N SER A 5 -31.47 -43.64 -41.85
CA SER A 5 -31.04 -42.82 -40.70
C SER A 5 -30.14 -41.67 -41.14
N ALA A 6 -30.32 -40.55 -40.43
CA ALA A 6 -30.00 -39.18 -40.80
C ALA A 6 -28.51 -38.80 -40.69
N THR A 7 -28.06 -37.92 -41.58
CA THR A 7 -26.77 -37.22 -41.49
C THR A 7 -26.88 -36.03 -40.54
N THR A 8 -26.26 -36.09 -39.37
CA THR A 8 -26.03 -34.91 -38.51
C THR A 8 -24.86 -34.12 -39.06
N GLN A 9 -25.09 -32.85 -39.43
CA GLN A 9 -24.04 -31.88 -39.75
C GLN A 9 -23.23 -31.52 -38.49
N TYR A 10 -21.91 -31.69 -38.54
CA TYR A 10 -20.99 -31.15 -37.55
C TYR A 10 -20.56 -29.74 -37.97
N LYS A 11 -21.00 -28.72 -37.22
CA LYS A 11 -20.59 -27.32 -37.39
C LYS A 11 -19.27 -27.12 -36.63
N PRO A 12 -18.15 -26.74 -37.29
CA PRO A 12 -16.90 -26.48 -36.60
C PRO A 12 -17.06 -25.22 -35.74
N GLN A 13 -16.93 -25.36 -34.43
CA GLN A 13 -16.90 -24.25 -33.50
C GLN A 13 -15.46 -23.74 -33.44
N THR A 14 -15.25 -22.48 -33.82
CA THR A 14 -13.97 -21.79 -33.67
C THR A 14 -13.57 -21.77 -32.20
N PRO A 15 -12.35 -22.15 -31.81
CA PRO A 15 -11.93 -22.03 -30.43
C PRO A 15 -11.92 -20.54 -30.07
N THR A 16 -12.84 -20.14 -29.20
CA THR A 16 -12.84 -18.81 -28.60
C THR A 16 -11.55 -18.66 -27.82
N PHE A 17 -10.64 -17.82 -28.31
CA PHE A 17 -9.47 -17.38 -27.58
C PHE A 17 -9.97 -16.55 -26.40
N VAL A 18 -10.15 -17.19 -25.25
CA VAL A 18 -10.38 -16.46 -23.99
C VAL A 18 -9.17 -15.53 -23.80
N PRO A 19 -9.37 -14.23 -23.55
CA PRO A 19 -8.25 -13.38 -23.19
C PRO A 19 -7.76 -13.84 -21.83
N VAL A 20 -6.66 -14.59 -21.80
CA VAL A 20 -5.89 -14.79 -20.58
C VAL A 20 -5.46 -13.39 -20.15
N PRO A 21 -5.84 -12.89 -18.96
CA PRO A 21 -5.26 -11.66 -18.46
C PRO A 21 -3.76 -11.91 -18.32
N SER A 22 -3.00 -11.28 -19.22
CA SER A 22 -1.54 -11.36 -19.30
C SER A 22 -0.96 -10.82 -17.99
N ALA A 23 -0.68 -11.73 -17.06
CA ALA A 23 0.12 -11.46 -15.89
C ALA A 23 1.56 -11.21 -16.37
N ASN A 24 1.85 -9.99 -16.81
CA ASN A 24 3.23 -9.52 -16.90
C ASN A 24 3.79 -9.52 -15.47
N PRO A 25 4.82 -10.32 -15.13
CA PRO A 25 5.35 -10.38 -13.76
C PRO A 25 6.16 -9.14 -13.35
N PHE A 26 6.05 -8.03 -14.09
CA PHE A 26 6.92 -6.86 -13.99
C PHE A 26 6.21 -5.51 -14.19
N THR A 27 4.88 -5.43 -14.09
CA THR A 27 4.30 -4.10 -13.83
C THR A 27 4.77 -3.67 -12.45
N PRO A 28 5.54 -2.57 -12.30
CA PRO A 28 5.72 -1.97 -11.00
C PRO A 28 4.31 -1.67 -10.51
N THR A 29 3.88 -2.35 -9.45
CA THR A 29 2.59 -2.10 -8.83
C THR A 29 2.50 -0.58 -8.61
N PRO A 30 1.42 0.09 -9.03
CA PRO A 30 1.27 1.51 -8.75
C PRO A 30 1.50 1.69 -7.26
N THR A 31 2.35 2.64 -6.89
CA THR A 31 2.72 2.92 -5.50
C THR A 31 1.53 3.57 -4.79
N THR A 32 0.45 2.80 -4.63
CA THR A 32 -0.77 3.24 -3.96
C THR A 32 -0.49 3.36 -2.47
N ILE A 33 -1.17 4.30 -1.82
CA ILE A 33 -1.09 4.47 -0.36
C ILE A 33 -1.30 3.13 0.36
N GLU A 34 -2.32 2.39 -0.04
CA GLU A 34 -2.64 1.07 0.50
C GLU A 34 -1.46 0.07 0.39
N THR A 35 -0.72 0.06 -0.72
CA THR A 35 0.45 -0.82 -0.88
C THR A 35 1.57 -0.45 0.09
N ILE A 36 1.82 0.86 0.24
CA ILE A 36 2.85 1.37 1.16
C ILE A 36 2.44 1.08 2.61
N GLU A 37 1.19 1.34 2.96
CA GLU A 37 0.63 1.06 4.28
C GLU A 37 0.71 -0.43 4.60
N ASN A 38 0.34 -1.32 3.68
CA ASN A 38 0.42 -2.77 3.88
C ASN A 38 1.87 -3.23 4.11
N LYS A 39 2.83 -2.66 3.38
CA LYS A 39 4.27 -2.89 3.60
C LYS A 39 4.70 -2.48 5.01
N ILE A 40 4.27 -1.30 5.47
CA ILE A 40 4.56 -0.80 6.82
C ILE A 40 3.90 -1.69 7.87
N ARG A 41 2.59 -1.96 7.71
CA ARG A 41 1.75 -2.79 8.57
C ARG A 41 2.39 -4.17 8.81
N ALA A 42 2.77 -4.87 7.74
CA ALA A 42 3.43 -6.16 7.81
C ALA A 42 4.73 -6.09 8.64
N HIS A 43 5.51 -5.04 8.46
CA HIS A 43 6.77 -4.86 9.17
C HIS A 43 6.58 -4.55 10.66
N ILE A 44 5.74 -3.57 10.98
CA ILE A 44 5.56 -3.11 12.36
C ILE A 44 4.85 -4.15 13.22
N PHE A 45 3.91 -4.92 12.67
CA PHE A 45 3.22 -5.98 13.41
C PHE A 45 4.14 -7.17 13.68
N ALA A 46 4.93 -7.59 12.69
CA ALA A 46 5.92 -8.64 12.88
C ALA A 46 6.93 -8.30 13.98
N LYS A 47 7.26 -7.01 14.15
CA LYS A 47 8.25 -6.52 15.12
C LYS A 47 7.65 -5.90 16.38
N ARG A 48 6.31 -5.90 16.50
CA ARG A 48 5.58 -5.29 17.62
C ARG A 48 5.99 -3.84 17.89
N ILE A 49 6.22 -3.07 16.83
CA ILE A 49 6.61 -1.66 16.91
C ILE A 49 5.34 -0.82 17.07
N ARG A 50 5.28 -0.01 18.13
CA ARG A 50 4.19 0.93 18.35
C ARG A 50 4.56 2.27 17.72
N LEU A 51 3.96 2.59 16.57
CA LEU A 51 4.21 3.85 15.88
C LEU A 51 3.80 5.07 16.73
N VAL A 52 2.72 4.95 17.50
CA VAL A 52 2.25 6.00 18.43
C VAL A 52 3.39 6.53 19.32
N ASP A 53 4.20 5.63 19.90
CA ASP A 53 5.28 6.03 20.81
C ASP A 53 6.35 6.87 20.10
N LEU A 54 6.69 6.48 18.87
CA LEU A 54 7.70 7.16 18.06
C LEU A 54 7.26 8.58 17.70
N PHE A 55 5.98 8.77 17.36
CA PHE A 55 5.43 10.08 16.99
C PHE A 55 5.13 10.96 18.20
N ALA A 56 4.64 10.38 19.30
CA ALA A 56 4.36 11.11 20.54
C ALA A 56 5.60 11.83 21.10
N ASP A 57 6.80 11.32 20.78
CA ASP A 57 8.04 12.00 21.17
C ASP A 57 8.28 13.33 20.44
N PHE A 58 7.75 13.50 19.23
CA PHE A 58 7.89 14.73 18.44
C PHE A 58 6.68 15.67 18.59
N ASP A 59 5.54 15.16 19.02
CA ASP A 59 4.29 15.92 19.18
C ASP A 59 3.94 16.15 20.66
N LYS A 60 4.81 16.87 21.38
CA LYS A 60 4.65 17.10 22.84
C LYS A 60 3.37 17.82 23.22
N LEU A 61 2.78 18.60 22.30
CA LEU A 61 1.53 19.32 22.50
C LEU A 61 0.29 18.47 22.14
N ARG A 62 0.47 17.21 21.71
CA ARG A 62 -0.61 16.33 21.26
C ARG A 62 -1.49 16.97 20.17
N SER A 63 -0.85 17.71 19.27
CA SER A 63 -1.53 18.39 18.17
C SER A 63 -2.06 17.43 17.11
N GLY A 64 -1.49 16.24 17.03
CA GLY A 64 -1.69 15.27 15.96
C GLY A 64 -0.84 15.51 14.72
N PHE A 65 0.12 16.43 14.77
CA PHE A 65 0.91 16.86 13.62
C PHE A 65 2.42 16.86 13.90
N VAL A 66 3.20 16.37 12.95
CA VAL A 66 4.68 16.45 12.94
C VAL A 66 5.18 17.05 11.64
N SER A 67 6.41 17.55 11.60
CA SER A 67 7.02 18.01 10.34
C SER A 67 7.40 16.83 9.44
N ALA A 68 7.53 17.07 8.13
CA ALA A 68 7.95 16.02 7.18
C ALA A 68 9.29 15.34 7.55
N PRO A 69 10.35 16.06 7.99
CA PRO A 69 11.58 15.44 8.47
C PRO A 69 11.38 14.56 9.71
N GLN A 70 10.52 14.97 10.65
CA GLN A 70 10.20 14.19 11.85
C GLN A 70 9.45 12.91 11.46
N PHE A 71 8.49 13.01 10.55
CA PHE A 71 7.74 11.87 10.03
C PHE A 71 8.64 10.83 9.38
N ARG A 72 9.53 11.28 8.48
CA ARG A 72 10.54 10.43 7.85
C ARG A 72 11.43 9.76 8.89
N ARG A 73 11.89 10.49 9.91
CA ARG A 73 12.75 9.93 10.97
C ARG A 73 12.03 8.86 11.79
N CYS A 74 10.76 9.06 12.14
CA CYS A 74 9.96 8.07 12.86
C CYS A 74 9.82 6.77 12.06
N LEU A 75 9.47 6.90 10.78
CA LEU A 75 9.32 5.75 9.89
C LEU A 75 10.64 5.06 9.56
N GLY A 76 11.72 5.78 9.28
CA GLY A 76 13.05 5.19 9.08
C GLY A 76 13.47 4.38 10.30
N GLY A 77 13.32 4.97 11.49
CA GLY A 77 13.58 4.28 12.74
C GLY A 77 12.66 3.09 13.03
N ALA A 78 11.45 3.04 12.47
CA ALA A 78 10.55 1.89 12.59
C ALA A 78 10.92 0.78 11.59
N MET A 79 11.21 1.15 10.33
CA MET A 79 11.42 0.21 9.22
C MET A 79 12.82 -0.40 9.17
N GLU A 80 13.80 0.23 9.82
CA GLU A 80 15.20 -0.25 9.89
C GLU A 80 15.46 -1.17 11.10
N ARG A 81 14.58 -1.20 12.10
CA ARG A 81 14.79 -2.00 13.32
C ARG A 81 14.67 -3.49 13.03
N GLY A 82 15.64 -4.33 13.35
CA GLY A 82 15.52 -5.80 13.35
C GLY A 82 16.25 -6.52 12.19
N VAL A 83 16.18 -7.86 12.14
CA VAL A 83 17.02 -8.69 11.25
C VAL A 83 16.69 -8.51 9.76
N VAL A 84 15.42 -8.32 9.42
CA VAL A 84 14.96 -8.06 8.04
C VAL A 84 14.59 -6.59 7.91
N SER A 85 15.45 -5.78 7.34
CA SER A 85 15.16 -4.38 7.03
C SER A 85 14.25 -4.28 5.81
N ALA A 86 13.25 -3.39 5.85
CA ALA A 86 12.37 -3.12 4.72
C ALA A 86 12.26 -1.61 4.51
N PRO A 87 13.34 -0.94 4.05
CA PRO A 87 13.35 0.51 3.94
C PRO A 87 12.25 0.98 2.98
N LEU A 88 11.62 2.09 3.35
CA LEU A 88 10.78 2.86 2.43
C LEU A 88 11.69 3.66 1.50
N THR A 89 11.34 3.68 0.22
CA THR A 89 11.97 4.51 -0.81
C THR A 89 11.56 5.97 -0.65
N GLU A 90 12.32 6.89 -1.25
CA GLU A 90 12.00 8.32 -1.24
C GLU A 90 10.58 8.60 -1.77
N THR A 91 10.21 7.93 -2.85
CA THR A 91 8.90 8.08 -3.47
C THR A 91 7.80 7.62 -2.53
N GLU A 92 7.97 6.47 -1.85
CA GLU A 92 6.98 6.00 -0.87
C GLU A 92 6.81 6.99 0.29
N TYR A 93 7.91 7.57 0.78
CA TYR A 93 7.86 8.61 1.81
C TYR A 93 7.13 9.87 1.34
N ALA A 94 7.47 10.38 0.16
CA ALA A 94 6.85 11.57 -0.40
C ALA A 94 5.35 11.36 -0.62
N THR A 95 4.95 10.20 -1.14
CA THR A 95 3.55 9.82 -1.35
C THR A 95 2.76 9.77 -0.04
N LEU A 96 3.32 9.20 1.03
CA LEU A 96 2.68 9.23 2.36
C LEU A 96 2.61 10.65 2.92
N ALA A 97 3.71 11.41 2.82
CA ALA A 97 3.78 12.76 3.37
C ALA A 97 2.76 13.70 2.72
N ASP A 98 2.59 13.61 1.40
CA ASP A 98 1.59 14.39 0.67
C ASP A 98 0.16 13.94 1.01
N PHE A 99 -0.09 12.64 1.12
CA PHE A 99 -1.42 12.10 1.42
C PHE A 99 -1.92 12.48 2.82
N TYR A 100 -1.04 12.43 3.84
CA TYR A 100 -1.38 12.82 5.21
C TYR A 100 -1.09 14.28 5.52
N ARG A 101 -0.82 15.11 4.51
CA ARG A 101 -0.54 16.53 4.69
C ARG A 101 -1.74 17.25 5.30
N GLY A 102 -1.49 18.15 6.24
CA GLY A 102 -2.52 19.04 6.75
C GLY A 102 -3.10 19.91 5.63
N THR A 103 -4.40 20.20 5.72
CA THR A 103 -5.13 20.98 4.71
C THR A 103 -5.34 22.43 5.13
N ASN A 104 -5.17 22.76 6.41
CA ASN A 104 -5.31 24.13 6.91
C ASN A 104 -4.02 24.92 6.73
N ILE A 105 -4.14 26.25 6.64
CA ILE A 105 -3.02 27.17 6.41
C ILE A 105 -1.90 27.01 7.45
N ASP A 106 -2.24 26.75 8.70
CA ASP A 106 -1.27 26.60 9.80
C ASP A 106 -0.61 25.20 9.84
N THR A 107 -1.14 24.26 9.06
CA THR A 107 -0.75 22.83 9.08
C THR A 107 -0.34 22.30 7.73
N ASN A 108 -0.33 23.13 6.68
CA ASN A 108 -0.09 22.70 5.30
C ASN A 108 1.29 22.07 5.09
N ASP A 109 2.27 22.41 5.93
CA ASP A 109 3.63 21.86 5.92
C ASP A 109 3.83 20.77 7.00
N ARG A 110 2.75 20.34 7.64
CA ARG A 110 2.77 19.32 8.69
C ARG A 110 1.97 18.09 8.27
N ILE A 111 2.38 16.94 8.77
CA ILE A 111 1.79 15.65 8.48
C ILE A 111 0.93 15.22 9.67
N LYS A 112 -0.32 14.87 9.40
CA LYS A 112 -1.30 14.42 10.39
C LYS A 112 -1.03 12.95 10.76
N TRP A 113 -0.05 12.75 11.62
CA TRP A 113 0.45 11.41 11.96
C TRP A 113 -0.59 10.53 12.67
N ILE A 114 -1.57 11.12 13.37
CA ILE A 114 -2.63 10.35 14.05
C ILE A 114 -3.47 9.58 13.01
N ASP A 115 -3.86 10.23 11.92
CA ASP A 115 -4.65 9.59 10.85
C ASP A 115 -3.83 8.49 10.15
N PHE A 116 -2.53 8.72 10.00
CA PHE A 116 -1.61 7.70 9.49
C PHE A 116 -1.51 6.49 10.42
N VAL A 117 -1.36 6.70 11.73
CA VAL A 117 -1.27 5.57 12.67
C VAL A 117 -2.60 4.83 12.78
N ASP A 118 -3.73 5.54 12.80
CA ASP A 118 -5.07 4.94 12.76
C ASP A 118 -5.28 4.10 11.49
N SER A 119 -4.81 4.56 10.34
CA SER A 119 -4.94 3.78 9.11
C SER A 119 -4.09 2.51 9.14
N ILE A 120 -2.91 2.54 9.75
CA ILE A 120 -2.01 1.39 9.89
C ILE A 120 -2.54 0.35 10.90
N ASP A 121 -3.15 0.78 12.00
CA ASP A 121 -3.63 -0.10 13.08
C ASP A 121 -4.97 -0.80 12.77
N LYS A 122 -5.63 -0.45 11.64
CA LYS A 122 -6.76 -1.21 11.07
C LYS A 122 -6.31 -2.58 10.55
#